data_AF-A0A2V9ITI3-F1
#
_entry.id   AF-A0A2V9ITI3-F1
#
_cell.length_a   1.000
_cell.length_b   1.000
_cell.length_c   1.000
_cell.angle_alpha   90.00
_cell.angle_beta   90.00
_cell.angle_gamma   90.00
#
_symmetry.space_group_name_H-M   'P 1'
#
loop_
_entity.id
_entity.type
_entity.pdbx_description
1 polymer ?
#
loop_
_entity_poly.entity_id
_entity_poly.type
_entity_poly.pdbx_seq_one_letter_code
_entity_poly.pdbx_strand_id
1 'polypeptide(L)' 'MEVADVLRMQGQRFLDRYRASFDFQQLKAFRAIQNCRTAALGGHLDACPQCGYQAISYNS' A
#
# COMPACT_ATOMS: atom_id res chain seq x y z
N MET A 1 -2.40 9.66 9.30
CA MET A 1 -1.91 10.00 7.96
C MET A 1 -0.77 9.06 7.69
N GLU A 2 -0.88 8.24 6.66
CA GLU A 2 0.09 7.20 6.31
C GLU A 2 0.84 7.57 5.02
N VAL A 3 1.96 6.90 4.74
CA VAL A 3 2.74 7.13 3.52
C VAL A 3 1.89 6.92 2.27
N ALA A 4 1.03 5.90 2.26
CA ALA A 4 0.11 5.61 1.16
C ALA A 4 -0.85 6.78 0.87
N ASP A 5 -1.27 7.55 1.90
CA ASP A 5 -2.13 8.72 1.73
C ASP A 5 -1.40 9.85 1.01
N VAL A 6 -0.16 10.11 1.41
CA VAL A 6 0.70 11.11 0.77
C VAL A 6 0.95 10.74 -0.69
N LEU A 7 1.23 9.47 -0.98
CA LEU A 7 1.43 8.99 -2.34
C LEU A 7 0.14 9.05 -3.17
N ARG A 8 -1.04 8.79 -2.61
CA ARG A 8 -2.30 8.97 -3.34
C ARG A 8 -2.57 10.43 -3.69
N MET A 9 -2.25 11.35 -2.77
CA MET A 9 -2.49 12.79 -2.98
C MET A 9 -1.47 13.45 -3.92
N GLN A 10 -0.20 13.06 -3.83
CA GLN A 10 0.91 13.77 -4.51
C GLN A 10 1.73 12.88 -5.46
N GLY A 11 1.53 11.57 -5.43
CA GLY A 11 2.38 10.60 -6.11
C GLY A 11 2.39 10.74 -7.63
N GLN A 12 1.26 11.11 -8.24
CA GLN A 12 1.23 11.36 -9.68
C GLN A 12 2.13 12.53 -10.06
N ARG A 13 2.03 13.67 -9.37
CA ARG A 13 2.88 14.85 -9.59
C ARG A 13 4.36 14.53 -9.39
N PHE A 14 4.66 13.71 -8.38
CA PHE A 14 6.02 13.26 -8.10
C PHE A 14 6.56 12.38 -9.24
N LEU A 15 5.77 11.42 -9.72
CA LEU A 15 6.16 10.57 -10.85
C LEU A 15 6.29 11.37 -12.15
N ASP A 16 5.40 12.34 -12.43
CA ASP A 16 5.52 13.18 -13.63
C ASP A 16 6.87 13.92 -13.68
N ARG A 17 7.39 14.31 -12.51
CA ARG A 17 8.67 15.01 -12.35
C ARG A 17 9.89 14.08 -12.36
N TYR A 18 9.80 12.90 -11.72
CA TYR A 18 10.97 12.08 -11.39
C TYR A 18 10.95 10.65 -11.94
N ARG A 19 9.94 10.26 -12.73
CA ARG A 19 9.80 8.87 -13.23
C ARG A 19 11.02 8.35 -13.97
N ALA A 20 11.76 9.21 -14.68
CA ALA A 20 12.97 8.83 -15.39
C ALA A 20 14.12 8.40 -14.46
N SER A 21 14.08 8.79 -13.18
CA SER A 21 15.05 8.43 -12.16
C SER A 21 14.74 7.10 -11.46
N PHE A 22 13.61 6.47 -11.79
CA PHE A 22 13.20 5.21 -11.18
C PHE A 22 13.56 4.03 -12.06
N ASP A 23 14.13 3.00 -11.45
CA ASP A 23 14.15 1.67 -12.05
C ASP A 23 12.79 0.96 -11.89
N PHE A 24 12.67 -0.21 -12.52
CA PHE A 24 11.44 -0.99 -12.48
C PHE A 24 11.05 -1.45 -11.06
N GLN A 25 12.02 -1.84 -10.23
CA GLN A 25 11.74 -2.31 -8.87
C GLN A 25 11.29 -1.16 -7.98
N GLN A 26 11.87 0.02 -8.15
CA GLN A 26 11.45 1.23 -7.44
C GLN A 26 10.03 1.65 -7.84
N LEU A 27 9.68 1.59 -9.13
CA LEU A 27 8.29 1.84 -9.57
C LEU A 27 7.31 0.81 -9.02
N LYS A 28 7.72 -0.46 -8.96
CA LYS A 28 6.91 -1.54 -8.38
C LYS A 28 6.67 -1.30 -6.88
N ALA A 29 7.70 -0.97 -6.13
CA ALA A 29 7.60 -0.65 -4.70
C ALA A 29 6.73 0.58 -4.46
N PHE A 30 6.92 1.65 -5.24
CA PHE A 30 6.11 2.86 -5.15
C PHE A 30 4.61 2.56 -5.31
N ARG A 31 4.25 1.77 -6.32
CA ARG A 31 2.86 1.35 -6.57
C ARG A 31 2.33 0.46 -5.46
N ALA A 32 3.13 -0.46 -4.96
CA ALA A 32 2.74 -1.33 -3.84
C ALA A 32 2.40 -0.47 -2.60
N ILE A 33 3.27 0.46 -2.23
CA ILE A 33 3.04 1.37 -1.09
C ILE A 33 1.79 2.24 -1.32
N GLN A 34 1.60 2.77 -2.52
CA GLN A 34 0.41 3.57 -2.85
C GLN A 34 -0.90 2.77 -2.72
N ASN A 35 -0.85 1.47 -3.01
CA ASN A 35 -2.01 0.57 -2.99
C ASN A 35 -2.22 -0.12 -1.63
N CYS A 36 -1.20 -0.14 -0.76
CA CYS A 36 -1.32 -0.67 0.59
C CYS A 36 -2.47 0.02 1.34
N ARG A 37 -3.28 -0.81 2.01
CA ARG A 37 -4.29 -0.35 2.96
C ARG A 37 -3.65 -0.33 4.34
N THR A 38 -4.19 0.47 5.22
CA THR A 38 -3.78 0.57 6.63
C THR A 38 -5.03 0.49 7.49
N ALA A 39 -4.87 0.42 8.81
CA ALA A 39 -6.02 0.41 9.71
C ALA A 39 -6.99 1.58 9.48
N ALA A 40 -6.48 2.74 9.03
CA ALA A 40 -7.29 3.90 8.70
C ALA A 40 -8.22 3.71 7.49
N LEU A 41 -7.96 2.73 6.62
CA LEU A 41 -8.67 2.51 5.34
C LEU A 41 -9.44 1.18 5.31
N GLY A 42 -9.51 0.51 6.46
CA GLY A 42 -10.06 -0.82 6.63
C GLY A 42 -9.07 -1.93 6.31
N GLY A 43 -9.25 -3.08 6.97
CA GLY A 43 -8.47 -4.29 6.80
C GLY A 43 -9.34 -5.51 6.47
N HIS A 44 -8.70 -6.65 6.26
CA HIS A 44 -9.32 -7.95 6.13
C HIS A 44 -9.30 -8.67 7.48
N LEU A 45 -10.37 -9.39 7.81
CA LEU A 45 -10.38 -10.34 8.92
C LEU A 45 -10.01 -11.71 8.36
N ASP A 46 -8.76 -12.11 8.61
CA ASP A 46 -8.27 -13.43 8.27
C ASP A 46 -8.68 -14.40 9.37
N ALA A 47 -9.31 -15.51 9.00
CA ALA A 47 -9.71 -16.56 9.93
C ALA A 47 -8.98 -17.86 9.61
N CYS A 48 -8.33 -18.45 10.62
CA CYS A 48 -7.75 -19.79 10.49
C CYS A 48 -8.88 -20.83 10.51
N PRO A 49 -9.08 -21.61 9.43
CA PRO A 49 -10.17 -22.58 9.37
C PRO A 49 -10.00 -23.75 10.36
N GLN A 50 -8.78 -23.97 10.86
CA GLN A 50 -8.45 -25.13 11.68
C GLN A 50 -8.56 -24.88 13.19
N CYS A 51 -8.33 -23.64 13.66
CA CYS A 51 -8.38 -23.28 15.08
C CYS A 51 -9.29 -22.09 15.40
N GLY A 52 -9.89 -21.43 14.41
CA GLY A 52 -10.80 -20.31 14.61
C GLY A 52 -10.13 -18.98 14.99
N TYR A 53 -8.80 -18.93 15.07
CA TYR A 53 -8.07 -17.69 15.34
C TYR A 53 -8.33 -16.65 14.25
N GLN A 54 -8.60 -15.41 14.66
CA GLN A 54 -8.82 -14.27 13.78
C GLN A 54 -7.70 -13.25 13.90
N ALA A 55 -7.20 -12.77 12.76
CA ALA A 55 -6.24 -11.67 12.70
C ALA A 55 -6.74 -10.60 11.75
N ILE A 56 -6.45 -9.34 12.05
CA ILE A 56 -6.68 -8.24 11.11
C ILE A 56 -5.42 -8.07 10.29
N SER A 57 -5.54 -8.13 8.97
CA SER A 57 -4.49 -7.75 8.03
C SER A 57 -4.91 -6.52 7.24
N TYR A 58 -3.93 -5.72 6.81
CA TYR A 58 -4.17 -4.48 6.06
C TYR A 58 -3.50 -4.51 4.68
N ASN A 59 -2.90 -5.64 4.31
CA ASN A 59 -2.10 -5.76 3.10
C ASN A 59 -2.96 -6.19 1.90
N SER A 60 -2.52 -5.79 0.70
CA SER A 60 -3.05 -6.19 -0.61
C SER A 60 -2.11 -7.19 -1.28
#